data_AF-A0A516WQQ9-F1
#
_entry.id   AF-A0A516WQQ9-F1
#
_cell.length_a   1.000
_cell.length_b   1.000
_cell.length_c   1.000
_cell.angle_alpha   90.00
_cell.angle_beta   90.00
_cell.angle_gamma   90.00
#
_symmetry.space_group_name_H-M   'P 1'
#
loop_
_entity.id
_entity.type
_entity.pdbx_description
1 polymer ?
#
loop_
_entity_poly.entity_id
_entity_poly.type
_entity_poly.pdbx_seq_one_letter_code
_entity_poly.pdbx_strand_id
1 'polypeptide(L)'
;MTIDLSKAATTPSPNHAPINPYAVIALVAALLGLFPVAIVFSILAFWRPAGRAIAVAALILGILEALAAGTILYSAGSSLSDAVPDSSPVTSYSLPSAQAPTLTPTPPVPPALVPPATATTTEPEPEATTSVDEPAPATSPMVNGDCDPDVDNHATSADGTFLKCTYAGSTRPHWVRSVPIIGDAAQGESCNPAATGIAISPEGQDLFCVSDGHTETDTWAPGP
;
A
#
# COMPACT_ATOMS: atom_id res chain seq x y z
N MET A 1 -11.91 -11.02 52.44
CA MET A 1 -12.01 -9.90 51.49
C MET A 1 -10.72 -9.88 50.70
N THR A 2 -10.71 -10.58 49.56
CA THR A 2 -9.54 -10.73 48.69
C THR A 2 -9.66 -9.66 47.61
N ILE A 3 -8.73 -8.72 47.58
CA ILE A 3 -8.68 -7.69 46.53
C ILE A 3 -8.05 -8.33 45.31
N ASP A 4 -8.82 -8.38 44.23
CA ASP A 4 -8.41 -8.87 42.92
C ASP A 4 -7.49 -7.81 42.25
N LEU A 5 -6.21 -8.14 42.14
CA LEU A 5 -5.17 -7.30 41.54
C LEU A 5 -5.08 -7.47 40.02
N SER A 6 -5.97 -8.25 39.39
CA SER A 6 -5.94 -8.51 37.93
C SER A 6 -6.44 -7.35 37.08
N LYS A 7 -6.86 -6.23 37.68
CA LYS A 7 -7.51 -5.11 36.99
C LYS A 7 -6.66 -3.84 36.90
N ALA A 8 -5.37 -3.91 37.20
CA ALA A 8 -4.49 -2.75 37.08
C ALA A 8 -3.53 -2.89 35.88
N ALA A 9 -3.55 -1.84 35.05
CA ALA A 9 -2.57 -1.51 34.01
C ALA A 9 -2.76 -2.13 32.61
N THR A 10 -3.84 -1.74 31.93
CA THR A 10 -3.74 -1.43 30.49
C THR A 10 -3.60 0.09 30.36
N THR A 11 -2.43 0.62 30.70
CA THR A 11 -2.00 1.93 30.22
C THR A 11 -1.54 1.75 28.78
N PRO A 12 -2.21 2.34 27.77
CA PRO A 12 -1.69 2.32 26.42
C PRO A 12 -0.40 3.14 26.42
N SER A 13 0.73 2.49 26.13
CA SER A 13 1.96 3.16 25.77
C SER A 13 1.64 4.17 24.66
N PRO A 14 2.18 5.41 24.67
CA PRO A 14 2.01 6.37 23.59
C PRO A 14 2.87 5.94 22.40
N ASN A 15 2.57 4.76 21.88
CA ASN A 15 3.08 4.29 20.60
C ASN A 15 2.54 5.25 19.56
N HIS A 16 3.46 5.85 18.81
CA HIS A 16 3.21 6.76 17.70
C HIS A 16 2.20 6.11 16.76
N ALA A 17 0.92 6.41 16.94
CA ALA A 17 -0.13 5.89 16.08
C ALA A 17 0.21 6.34 14.66
N PRO A 18 0.25 5.43 13.66
CA PRO A 18 0.55 5.83 12.28
C PRO A 18 -0.44 6.91 11.83
N ILE A 19 0.03 8.15 11.74
CA ILE A 19 -0.78 9.29 11.32
C ILE A 19 -1.06 9.10 9.83
N ASN A 20 -2.33 9.06 9.45
CA ASN A 20 -2.73 8.91 8.05
C ASN A 20 -2.34 10.18 7.26
N PRO A 21 -1.39 10.12 6.31
CA PRO A 21 -0.93 11.31 5.58
C PRO A 21 -2.06 11.97 4.77
N TYR A 22 -3.03 11.19 4.31
CA TYR A 22 -4.19 11.70 3.56
C TYR A 22 -5.13 12.54 4.44
N ALA A 23 -5.21 12.25 5.74
CA ALA A 23 -6.01 13.04 6.68
C ALA A 23 -5.38 14.42 6.96
N VAL A 24 -4.04 14.48 7.03
CA VAL A 24 -3.31 15.74 7.19
C VAL A 24 -3.48 16.62 5.95
N ILE A 25 -3.37 16.03 4.76
CA ILE A 25 -3.56 16.76 3.48
C ILE A 25 -4.99 17.27 3.35
N ALA A 26 -6.00 16.47 3.71
CA ALA A 26 -7.40 16.89 3.69
C ALA A 26 -7.65 18.09 4.62
N LEU A 27 -7.05 18.09 5.81
CA LEU A 27 -7.17 19.18 6.78
C LEU A 27 -6.52 20.47 6.28
N VAL A 28 -5.29 20.38 5.76
CA VAL A 28 -4.60 21.55 5.19
C VAL A 28 -5.36 22.12 4.00
N ALA A 29 -5.87 21.25 3.10
CA ALA A 29 -6.67 21.68 1.96
C ALA A 29 -7.99 22.37 2.38
N ALA A 30 -8.64 21.87 3.43
CA ALA A 30 -9.83 22.50 4.00
C ALA A 30 -9.53 23.90 4.56
N LEU A 31 -8.45 24.04 5.34
CA LEU A 31 -8.02 25.33 5.89
C LEU A 31 -7.65 26.37 4.82
N LEU A 32 -7.20 25.91 3.65
CA LEU A 32 -6.88 26.76 2.50
C LEU A 32 -8.10 27.04 1.59
N GLY A 33 -9.29 26.52 1.91
CA GLY A 33 -10.50 26.68 1.09
C GLY A 33 -10.48 25.88 -0.22
N LEU A 34 -9.58 24.90 -0.35
CA LEU A 34 -9.48 24.01 -1.51
C LEU A 34 -10.48 22.84 -1.40
N PHE A 35 -11.77 23.17 -1.35
CA PHE A 35 -12.86 22.22 -1.11
C PHE A 35 -12.83 20.97 -2.01
N PRO A 36 -12.61 21.06 -3.35
CA PRO A 36 -12.57 19.85 -4.19
C PRO A 36 -11.43 18.90 -3.81
N VAL A 37 -10.27 19.45 -3.44
CA VAL A 37 -9.11 18.68 -3.00
C VAL A 37 -9.41 18.06 -1.63
N ALA A 38 -9.92 18.83 -0.68
CA ALA A 38 -10.27 18.34 0.65
C ALA A 38 -11.23 17.14 0.60
N ILE A 39 -12.27 17.20 -0.25
CA ILE A 39 -13.26 16.12 -0.41
C ILE A 39 -12.61 14.82 -0.88
N VAL A 40 -11.75 14.88 -1.90
CA VAL A 40 -11.07 13.68 -2.44
C VAL A 40 -10.18 13.03 -1.38
N PHE A 41 -9.39 13.83 -0.66
CA PHE A 41 -8.47 13.32 0.35
C PHE A 41 -9.20 12.82 1.62
N SER A 42 -10.35 13.40 1.97
CA SER A 42 -11.22 12.87 3.03
C SER A 42 -11.82 11.50 2.68
N ILE A 43 -12.21 11.28 1.43
CA ILE A 43 -12.73 9.98 0.97
C ILE A 43 -11.63 8.91 1.01
N LEU A 44 -10.42 9.25 0.56
CA LEU A 44 -9.26 8.34 0.62
C LEU A 44 -8.87 8.00 2.07
N ALA A 45 -9.02 8.93 3.00
CA ALA A 45 -8.80 8.68 4.42
C ALA A 45 -9.82 7.68 5.02
N PHE A 46 -11.04 7.61 4.46
CA PHE A 46 -12.13 6.76 4.94
C PHE A 46 -11.99 5.27 4.58
N TRP A 47 -11.12 4.93 3.63
CA TRP A 47 -10.89 3.54 3.20
C TRP A 47 -10.04 2.73 4.19
N ARG A 48 -9.49 3.35 5.26
CA ARG A 48 -8.84 2.62 6.36
C ARG A 48 -9.78 2.58 7.60
N PRO A 49 -10.15 1.39 8.12
CA PRO A 49 -11.15 1.25 9.17
C PRO A 49 -10.80 1.94 10.50
N ALA A 50 -9.53 2.29 10.73
CA ALA A 50 -9.06 3.02 11.92
C ALA A 50 -9.34 4.55 11.91
N GLY A 51 -9.80 5.14 10.81
CA GLY A 51 -9.87 6.62 10.64
C GLY A 51 -11.26 7.27 10.73
N ARG A 52 -12.32 6.48 10.94
CA ARG A 52 -13.71 6.94 10.74
C ARG A 52 -14.12 8.12 11.64
N ALA A 53 -13.63 8.18 12.87
CA ALA A 53 -14.00 9.24 13.81
C ALA A 53 -13.43 10.62 13.41
N ILE A 54 -12.19 10.65 12.90
CA ILE A 54 -11.53 11.90 12.50
C ILE A 54 -12.16 12.47 11.22
N ALA A 55 -12.56 11.59 10.30
CA ALA A 55 -13.20 12.01 9.06
C ALA A 55 -14.64 12.52 9.28
N VAL A 56 -15.38 11.98 10.27
CA VAL A 56 -16.68 12.55 10.70
C VAL A 56 -16.49 13.93 11.34
N ALA A 57 -15.46 14.11 12.17
CA ALA A 57 -15.16 15.40 12.77
C ALA A 57 -14.78 16.47 11.70
N ALA A 58 -13.98 16.08 10.70
CA ALA A 58 -13.62 16.96 9.58
C ALA A 58 -14.86 17.38 8.75
N LEU A 59 -15.80 16.46 8.52
CA LEU A 59 -17.04 16.75 7.81
C LEU A 59 -17.94 17.72 8.60
N ILE A 60 -18.08 17.52 9.92
CA ILE A 60 -18.86 18.42 10.78
C ILE A 60 -18.24 19.82 10.79
N LEU A 61 -16.90 19.90 10.90
CA LEU A 61 -16.19 21.18 10.88
C LEU A 61 -16.36 21.90 9.54
N GLY A 62 -16.26 21.18 8.42
CA GLY A 62 -16.49 21.72 7.08
C GLY A 62 -17.92 22.22 6.86
N ILE A 63 -18.94 21.53 7.41
CA ILE A 63 -20.34 22.00 7.35
C ILE A 63 -20.51 23.30 8.14
N LEU A 64 -19.94 23.39 9.35
CA LEU A 64 -20.03 24.59 10.17
C LEU A 64 -19.36 25.79 9.48
N GLU A 65 -18.22 25.59 8.84
CA GLU A 65 -17.51 26.64 8.12
C GLU A 65 -18.25 27.07 6.84
N ALA A 66 -18.83 26.12 6.09
CA ALA A 66 -19.66 26.42 4.93
C ALA A 66 -20.92 27.23 5.29
N LEU A 67 -21.53 26.94 6.45
CA LEU A 67 -22.65 27.73 6.97
C LEU A 67 -22.22 29.15 7.37
N ALA A 68 -21.05 29.30 8.01
CA ALA A 68 -20.50 30.60 8.35
C ALA A 68 -20.17 31.43 7.10
N ALA A 69 -19.50 30.84 6.11
CA ALA A 69 -19.23 31.50 4.83
C ALA A 69 -20.52 31.85 4.07
N GLY A 70 -21.51 30.94 4.08
CA GLY A 70 -22.83 31.16 3.48
C GLY A 70 -23.58 32.34 4.09
N THR A 71 -23.55 32.50 5.42
CA THR A 71 -24.20 33.64 6.10
C THR A 71 -23.50 34.98 5.81
N ILE A 72 -22.17 34.98 5.71
CA ILE A 72 -21.40 36.17 5.32
C ILE A 72 -21.69 36.55 3.85
N LEU A 73 -21.69 35.58 2.94
CA LEU A 73 -22.01 35.82 1.52
C LEU A 73 -23.47 36.23 1.31
N TYR A 74 -24.41 35.64 2.06
CA TYR A 74 -25.82 36.01 2.01
C TYR A 74 -26.04 37.45 2.53
N SER A 75 -25.39 37.84 3.62
CA SER A 75 -25.48 39.22 4.15
C SER A 75 -24.78 40.27 3.28
N ALA A 76 -23.68 39.89 2.62
CA ALA A 76 -23.04 40.72 1.60
C ALA A 76 -23.90 40.84 0.32
N GLY A 77 -24.52 39.75 -0.13
CA GLY A 77 -25.41 39.71 -1.29
C GLY A 77 -26.71 40.49 -1.10
N SER A 78 -27.28 40.48 0.11
CA SER A 78 -28.44 41.32 0.44
C SER A 78 -28.13 42.82 0.45
N SER A 79 -26.85 43.19 0.67
CA SER A 79 -26.40 44.59 0.65
C SER A 79 -26.05 45.09 -0.76
N LEU A 80 -25.81 44.19 -1.72
CA LEU A 80 -25.51 44.50 -3.12
C LEU A 80 -26.77 44.64 -3.99
N SER A 81 -27.93 44.20 -3.51
CA SER A 81 -29.20 44.31 -4.24
C SER A 81 -29.79 45.72 -4.21
N ASP A 82 -29.26 46.63 -3.39
CA ASP A 82 -29.72 48.04 -3.29
C ASP A 82 -28.80 49.04 -4.02
N ALA A 83 -27.76 48.57 -4.70
CA ALA A 83 -26.77 49.44 -5.34
C ALA A 83 -26.42 49.00 -6.77
N VAL A 84 -27.39 49.03 -7.68
CA VAL A 84 -27.11 49.11 -9.13
C VAL A 84 -28.08 50.09 -9.80
N PRO A 85 -27.73 51.39 -9.92
CA PRO A 85 -28.21 52.18 -11.03
C PRO A 85 -27.40 51.82 -12.29
N ASP A 86 -28.19 51.45 -13.30
CA ASP A 86 -27.93 51.21 -14.71
C ASP A 86 -26.77 52.02 -15.34
N SER A 87 -25.86 51.33 -16.05
CA SER A 87 -25.00 51.88 -17.13
C SER A 87 -24.24 50.76 -17.84
N SER A 88 -24.84 50.22 -18.91
CA SER A 88 -24.16 49.53 -20.03
C SER A 88 -23.21 50.51 -20.76
N PRO A 89 -22.12 50.08 -21.46
CA PRO A 89 -22.17 49.05 -22.50
C PRO A 89 -21.00 48.05 -22.60
N VAL A 90 -21.39 46.82 -22.94
CA VAL A 90 -20.77 45.85 -23.86
C VAL A 90 -19.33 46.15 -24.31
N THR A 91 -18.39 45.33 -23.83
CA THR A 91 -17.12 45.07 -24.53
C THR A 91 -16.98 43.56 -24.72
N SER A 92 -17.27 43.12 -25.95
CA SER A 92 -17.08 41.74 -26.40
C SER A 92 -15.59 41.47 -26.58
N TYR A 93 -14.99 40.68 -25.68
CA TYR A 93 -13.65 40.14 -25.89
C TYR A 93 -13.73 38.90 -26.78
N SER A 94 -13.14 39.01 -27.98
CA SER A 94 -12.90 37.89 -28.90
C SER A 94 -11.85 36.94 -28.32
N LEU A 95 -12.18 35.66 -28.26
CA LEU A 95 -11.24 34.56 -28.01
C LEU A 95 -10.46 34.25 -29.30
N PRO A 96 -9.12 34.16 -29.28
CA PRO A 96 -8.38 33.53 -30.37
C PRO A 96 -8.54 32.01 -30.32
N SER A 97 -8.76 31.48 -31.53
CA SER A 97 -8.97 30.09 -31.90
C SER A 97 -7.90 29.11 -31.38
N ALA A 98 -8.36 27.89 -31.11
CA ALA A 98 -7.59 26.70 -30.80
C ALA A 98 -6.47 26.42 -31.81
N GLN A 99 -5.30 26.03 -31.29
CA GLN A 99 -4.33 25.23 -32.02
C GLN A 99 -4.05 23.97 -31.20
N ALA A 100 -4.44 22.83 -31.77
CA ALA A 100 -4.07 21.51 -31.28
C ALA A 100 -2.60 21.24 -31.66
N PRO A 101 -1.73 20.81 -30.72
CA PRO A 101 -0.43 20.30 -31.09
C PRO A 101 -0.55 18.88 -31.66
N THR A 102 -0.03 18.76 -32.88
CA THR A 102 0.13 17.58 -33.72
C THR A 102 0.85 16.44 -33.00
N LEU A 103 0.24 15.24 -33.01
CA LEU A 103 0.89 13.99 -32.59
C LEU A 103 2.01 13.64 -33.59
N THR A 104 3.24 13.53 -33.09
CA THR A 104 4.37 13.03 -33.88
C THR A 104 4.53 11.52 -33.63
N PRO A 105 4.64 10.69 -34.69
CA PRO A 105 4.65 9.23 -34.59
C PRO A 105 5.97 8.65 -34.05
N THR A 106 5.83 7.59 -33.25
CA THR A 106 6.87 6.68 -32.76
C THR A 106 7.58 5.94 -33.91
N PRO A 107 8.93 5.89 -33.95
CA PRO A 107 9.66 4.94 -34.79
C PRO A 107 9.80 3.54 -34.14
N PRO A 108 9.85 2.47 -34.95
CA PRO A 108 9.65 1.09 -34.51
C PRO A 108 10.88 0.40 -33.89
N VAL A 109 10.58 -0.60 -33.06
CA VAL A 109 11.51 -1.59 -32.47
C VAL A 109 12.04 -2.55 -33.56
N PRO A 110 13.35 -2.81 -33.66
CA PRO A 110 13.88 -3.89 -34.48
C PRO A 110 13.83 -5.25 -33.74
N PRO A 111 13.44 -6.36 -34.39
CA PRO A 111 13.54 -7.71 -33.86
C PRO A 111 14.84 -8.39 -34.30
N ALA A 112 15.48 -9.13 -33.39
CA ALA A 112 16.57 -10.07 -33.66
C ALA A 112 16.86 -10.87 -32.39
N LEU A 113 17.14 -12.16 -32.34
CA LEU A 113 17.22 -13.24 -33.33
C LEU A 113 17.30 -14.55 -32.48
N VAL A 114 16.62 -15.59 -32.91
CA VAL A 114 16.71 -17.00 -32.43
C VAL A 114 17.36 -17.80 -33.59
N PRO A 115 17.86 -19.06 -33.49
CA PRO A 115 18.80 -19.79 -32.59
C PRO A 115 20.02 -20.33 -33.43
N PRO A 116 20.82 -21.39 -33.10
CA PRO A 116 20.40 -22.80 -32.93
C PRO A 116 21.13 -23.66 -31.85
N ALA A 117 20.41 -24.73 -31.49
CA ALA A 117 20.73 -26.04 -30.89
C ALA A 117 22.19 -26.53 -30.77
N THR A 118 22.46 -27.45 -29.82
CA THR A 118 22.68 -28.90 -30.10
C THR A 118 23.19 -29.69 -28.86
N ALA A 119 22.52 -30.85 -28.60
CA ALA A 119 22.99 -32.14 -28.04
C ALA A 119 23.57 -32.21 -26.62
N THR A 120 23.57 -33.31 -25.84
CA THR A 120 22.98 -34.67 -25.76
C THR A 120 23.71 -35.28 -24.52
N THR A 121 23.23 -36.41 -23.95
CA THR A 121 24.01 -37.39 -23.14
C THR A 121 23.92 -37.13 -21.63
N THR A 122 23.65 -38.07 -20.71
CA THR A 122 23.20 -39.48 -20.72
C THR A 122 22.78 -39.81 -19.28
N GLU A 123 21.76 -40.65 -19.18
CA GLU A 123 21.24 -41.45 -18.05
C GLU A 123 22.33 -42.08 -17.16
N PRO A 124 22.07 -42.28 -15.86
CA PRO A 124 21.81 -43.66 -15.41
C PRO A 124 20.68 -43.77 -14.37
N GLU A 125 19.73 -44.65 -14.69
CA GLU A 125 18.85 -45.41 -13.78
C GLU A 125 19.70 -46.45 -13.00
N PRO A 126 19.41 -46.73 -11.70
CA PRO A 126 18.60 -47.92 -11.38
C PRO A 126 17.64 -47.80 -10.16
N GLU A 127 16.45 -48.35 -10.40
CA GLU A 127 15.56 -49.16 -9.55
C GLU A 127 15.71 -49.16 -8.00
N ALA A 128 14.62 -48.82 -7.31
CA ALA A 128 14.12 -49.59 -6.17
C ALA A 128 12.63 -49.31 -5.89
N THR A 129 11.80 -50.31 -6.12
CA THR A 129 10.39 -50.46 -5.71
C THR A 129 10.13 -50.09 -4.25
N THR A 130 9.14 -49.23 -4.01
CA THR A 130 8.13 -49.41 -2.94
C THR A 130 6.87 -48.66 -3.37
N SER A 131 5.80 -49.41 -3.67
CA SER A 131 4.46 -48.89 -3.90
C SER A 131 3.93 -48.28 -2.60
N VAL A 132 4.16 -46.98 -2.42
CA VAL A 132 3.41 -46.14 -1.49
C VAL A 132 2.33 -45.46 -2.34
N ASP A 133 1.08 -45.48 -1.88
CA ASP A 133 -0.02 -44.68 -2.41
C ASP A 133 0.52 -43.32 -2.86
N GLU A 134 0.63 -43.09 -4.16
CA GLU A 134 1.24 -41.89 -4.71
C GLU A 134 0.27 -40.73 -4.42
N PRO A 135 0.59 -39.80 -3.49
CA PRO A 135 -0.16 -38.56 -3.45
C PRO A 135 0.02 -37.92 -4.83
N ALA A 136 -1.08 -37.48 -5.43
CA ALA A 136 -1.10 -36.78 -6.71
C ALA A 136 0.12 -35.86 -6.82
N PRO A 137 0.83 -35.81 -7.96
CA PRO A 137 2.09 -35.10 -8.09
C PRO A 137 1.91 -33.70 -7.51
N ALA A 138 2.60 -33.44 -6.39
CA ALA A 138 2.56 -32.15 -5.74
C ALA A 138 3.04 -31.16 -6.80
N THR A 139 2.08 -30.43 -7.37
CA THR A 139 2.38 -29.44 -8.40
C THR A 139 3.32 -28.46 -7.73
N SER A 140 4.55 -28.35 -8.26
CA SER A 140 5.53 -27.45 -7.67
C SER A 140 4.92 -26.05 -7.54
N PRO A 141 5.15 -25.36 -6.42
CA PRO A 141 4.52 -24.08 -6.15
C PRO A 141 4.91 -23.11 -7.26
N MET A 142 3.91 -22.48 -7.87
CA MET A 142 4.07 -21.54 -8.97
C MET A 142 3.45 -20.20 -8.59
N VAL A 143 4.02 -19.10 -9.05
CA VAL A 143 3.47 -17.75 -8.84
C VAL A 143 2.00 -17.71 -9.29
N ASN A 144 1.14 -17.13 -8.46
CA ASN A 144 -0.32 -17.09 -8.56
C ASN A 144 -1.04 -18.45 -8.41
N GLY A 145 -0.32 -19.52 -8.11
CA GLY A 145 -0.93 -20.79 -7.70
C GLY A 145 -1.57 -20.67 -6.32
N ASP A 146 -2.60 -21.46 -6.07
CA ASP A 146 -3.24 -21.55 -4.76
C ASP A 146 -2.26 -22.07 -3.70
N CYS A 147 -2.44 -21.60 -2.47
CA CYS A 147 -1.64 -22.00 -1.32
C CYS A 147 -2.44 -21.87 -0.02
N ASP A 148 -1.95 -22.47 1.05
CA ASP A 148 -2.51 -22.35 2.39
C ASP A 148 -1.47 -21.72 3.33
N PRO A 149 -1.68 -20.47 3.81
CA PRO A 149 -0.69 -19.78 4.65
C PRO A 149 -0.54 -20.39 6.04
N ASP A 150 -1.51 -21.21 6.49
CA ASP A 150 -1.45 -21.90 7.79
C ASP A 150 -0.63 -23.20 7.72
N VAL A 151 -0.39 -23.72 6.52
CA VAL A 151 0.38 -24.96 6.28
C VAL A 151 1.76 -24.63 5.70
N ASP A 152 1.79 -23.90 4.58
CA ASP A 152 3.00 -23.61 3.82
C ASP A 152 3.10 -22.10 3.57
N ASN A 153 3.74 -21.40 4.50
CA ASN A 153 3.87 -19.94 4.41
C ASN A 153 4.93 -19.50 3.38
N HIS A 154 5.90 -20.39 3.08
CA HIS A 154 7.00 -20.15 2.15
C HIS A 154 7.27 -21.39 1.30
N ALA A 155 7.73 -21.18 0.08
CA ALA A 155 8.22 -22.26 -0.75
C ALA A 155 9.24 -21.79 -1.78
N THR A 156 9.88 -22.73 -2.46
CA THR A 156 10.77 -22.47 -3.59
C THR A 156 10.20 -23.14 -4.83
N SER A 157 9.94 -22.35 -5.87
CA SER A 157 9.52 -22.85 -7.18
C SER A 157 10.64 -23.65 -7.86
N ALA A 158 10.30 -24.46 -8.85
CA ALA A 158 11.25 -25.28 -9.60
C ALA A 158 12.36 -24.48 -10.30
N ASP A 159 12.12 -23.18 -10.56
CA ASP A 159 13.09 -22.24 -11.14
C ASP A 159 14.01 -21.57 -10.08
N GLY A 160 13.89 -21.94 -8.80
CA GLY A 160 14.65 -21.35 -7.71
C GLY A 160 14.05 -20.03 -7.19
N THR A 161 12.87 -19.63 -7.67
CA THR A 161 12.18 -18.45 -7.16
C THR A 161 11.63 -18.71 -5.75
N PHE A 162 11.95 -17.83 -4.80
CA PHE A 162 11.33 -17.84 -3.47
C PHE A 162 9.91 -17.28 -3.53
N LEU A 163 8.99 -17.98 -2.88
CA LEU A 163 7.58 -17.69 -2.87
C LEU A 163 7.07 -17.54 -1.43
N LYS A 164 6.15 -16.59 -1.25
CA LYS A 164 5.38 -16.38 -0.02
C LYS A 164 3.91 -16.69 -0.29
N CYS A 165 3.26 -17.44 0.59
CA CYS A 165 1.82 -17.61 0.53
C CYS A 165 1.14 -16.42 1.22
N THR A 166 0.38 -15.62 0.48
CA THR A 166 -0.30 -14.45 1.05
C THR A 166 -1.50 -14.03 0.21
N TYR A 167 -2.30 -13.12 0.74
CA TYR A 167 -3.46 -12.58 0.03
C TYR A 167 -3.07 -11.56 -1.04
N ALA A 168 -2.00 -10.77 -0.86
CA ALA A 168 -1.49 -9.78 -1.83
C ALA A 168 -2.57 -9.00 -2.63
N GLY A 169 -3.62 -8.50 -1.94
CA GLY A 169 -4.72 -7.75 -2.57
C GLY A 169 -5.83 -8.61 -3.19
N SER A 170 -5.71 -9.93 -3.12
CA SER A 170 -6.74 -10.93 -3.46
C SER A 170 -7.60 -11.28 -2.24
N THR A 171 -8.74 -11.92 -2.50
CA THR A 171 -9.61 -12.52 -1.49
C THR A 171 -9.21 -13.95 -1.13
N ARG A 172 -8.27 -14.54 -1.89
CA ARG A 172 -7.75 -15.88 -1.68
C ARG A 172 -6.21 -15.85 -1.57
N PRO A 173 -5.62 -16.66 -0.68
CA PRO A 173 -4.18 -16.80 -0.61
C PRO A 173 -3.64 -17.42 -1.89
N HIS A 174 -2.51 -16.90 -2.36
CA HIS A 174 -1.80 -17.42 -3.51
C HIS A 174 -0.30 -17.17 -3.35
N TRP A 175 0.50 -17.94 -4.08
CA TRP A 175 1.95 -17.77 -4.10
C TRP A 175 2.35 -16.47 -4.79
N VAL A 176 3.11 -15.63 -4.10
CA VAL A 176 3.73 -14.43 -4.68
C VAL A 176 5.24 -14.52 -4.60
N ARG A 177 5.95 -13.85 -5.52
CA ARG A 177 7.41 -13.72 -5.46
C ARG A 177 7.83 -13.01 -4.18
N SER A 178 8.77 -13.60 -3.45
CA SER A 178 9.40 -13.01 -2.28
C SER A 178 10.90 -12.87 -2.47
N VAL A 179 11.52 -12.10 -1.59
CA VAL A 179 12.99 -12.12 -1.40
C VAL A 179 13.41 -13.43 -0.74
N PRO A 180 14.67 -13.86 -0.88
CA PRO A 180 15.17 -15.10 -0.28
C PRO A 180 15.16 -15.03 1.25
N ILE A 181 15.02 -16.20 1.86
CA ILE A 181 15.24 -16.40 3.30
C ILE A 181 16.75 -16.56 3.52
N ILE A 182 17.34 -15.69 4.34
CA ILE A 182 18.80 -15.69 4.59
C ILE A 182 19.19 -16.32 5.93
N GLY A 183 18.22 -16.68 6.76
CA GLY A 183 18.42 -17.39 8.02
C GLY A 183 17.26 -17.21 8.98
N ASP A 184 17.50 -17.62 10.22
CA ASP A 184 16.61 -17.39 11.36
C ASP A 184 17.17 -16.27 12.23
N ALA A 185 16.29 -15.46 12.81
CA ALA A 185 16.69 -14.37 13.72
C ALA A 185 15.56 -14.02 14.70
N ALA A 186 15.89 -13.44 15.84
CA ALA A 186 14.90 -12.87 16.74
C ALA A 186 14.67 -11.38 16.45
N GLN A 187 13.47 -10.88 16.77
CA GLN A 187 13.18 -9.44 16.68
C GLN A 187 14.16 -8.63 17.56
N GLY A 188 14.72 -7.57 16.99
CA GLY A 188 15.67 -6.68 17.66
C GLY A 188 17.12 -7.15 17.61
N GLU A 189 17.41 -8.35 17.09
CA GLU A 189 18.79 -8.76 16.83
C GLU A 189 19.41 -7.93 15.72
N SER A 190 20.73 -7.72 15.80
CA SER A 190 21.46 -6.98 14.78
C SER A 190 21.42 -7.69 13.44
N CYS A 191 21.21 -6.94 12.36
CA CYS A 191 21.20 -7.46 11.00
C CYS A 191 22.19 -6.71 10.12
N ASN A 192 22.53 -7.28 8.96
CA ASN A 192 23.33 -6.61 7.94
C ASN A 192 22.39 -6.08 6.84
N PRO A 193 22.23 -4.76 6.67
CA PRO A 193 21.31 -4.19 5.67
C PRO A 193 21.80 -4.41 4.24
N ALA A 194 23.08 -4.77 4.03
CA ALA A 194 23.60 -5.13 2.72
C ALA A 194 23.18 -6.55 2.29
N ALA A 195 22.75 -7.41 3.24
CA ALA A 195 22.20 -8.71 2.91
C ALA A 195 20.76 -8.54 2.40
N THR A 196 20.52 -8.92 1.13
CA THR A 196 19.18 -8.86 0.54
C THR A 196 18.40 -10.12 0.91
N GLY A 197 17.38 -9.99 1.76
CA GLY A 197 16.52 -11.10 2.15
C GLY A 197 15.68 -10.83 3.39
N ILE A 198 14.98 -11.86 3.85
CA ILE A 198 14.27 -11.89 5.14
C ILE A 198 14.88 -12.94 6.06
N ALA A 199 14.68 -12.76 7.37
CA ALA A 199 14.89 -13.83 8.34
C ALA A 199 13.55 -14.37 8.84
N ILE A 200 13.53 -15.59 9.38
CA ILE A 200 12.34 -16.19 10.00
C ILE A 200 12.50 -16.15 11.52
N SER A 201 11.47 -15.67 12.22
CA SER A 201 11.45 -15.65 13.67
C SER A 201 11.19 -17.05 14.25
N PRO A 202 11.51 -17.31 15.53
CA PRO A 202 11.14 -18.57 16.21
C PRO A 202 9.63 -18.85 16.18
N GLU A 203 8.81 -17.81 16.02
CA GLU A 203 7.36 -17.87 15.90
C GLU A 203 6.89 -18.03 14.44
N GLY A 204 7.80 -18.16 13.47
CA GLY A 204 7.50 -18.33 12.06
C GLY A 204 7.14 -17.03 11.32
N GLN A 205 7.49 -15.86 11.89
CA GLN A 205 7.20 -14.56 11.28
C GLN A 205 8.33 -14.10 10.35
N ASP A 206 7.96 -13.37 9.29
CA ASP A 206 8.94 -12.76 8.39
C ASP A 206 9.52 -11.49 9.03
N LEU A 207 10.85 -11.47 9.15
CA LEU A 207 11.60 -10.34 9.67
C LEU A 207 12.38 -9.67 8.54
N PHE A 208 12.33 -8.34 8.52
CA PHE A 208 13.06 -7.48 7.61
C PHE A 208 14.15 -6.75 8.38
N CYS A 209 15.32 -6.60 7.75
CA CYS A 209 16.39 -5.79 8.30
C CYS A 209 16.02 -4.32 8.12
N VAL A 210 15.81 -3.61 9.23
CA VAL A 210 15.46 -2.19 9.22
C VAL A 210 16.62 -1.35 9.73
N SER A 211 16.95 -0.32 8.95
CA SER A 211 17.86 0.74 9.33
C SER A 211 17.05 1.89 9.91
N ASP A 212 17.20 2.17 11.20
CA ASP A 212 16.50 3.29 11.84
C ASP A 212 17.16 4.65 11.54
N GLY A 213 18.36 4.66 10.92
CA GLY A 213 19.08 5.86 10.51
C GLY A 213 19.53 6.76 11.67
N HIS A 214 19.29 6.33 12.91
CA HIS A 214 19.56 7.08 14.14
C HIS A 214 20.46 6.28 15.09
N THR A 215 20.47 4.95 15.01
CA THR A 215 21.43 4.10 15.70
C THR A 215 22.45 3.54 14.71
N GLU A 216 23.64 3.19 15.20
CA GLU A 216 24.67 2.52 14.40
C GLU A 216 24.36 1.03 14.16
N THR A 217 23.18 0.55 14.54
CA THR A 217 22.82 -0.87 14.55
C THR A 217 21.49 -1.10 13.86
N ASP A 218 21.54 -1.66 12.65
CA ASP A 218 20.37 -2.18 11.95
C ASP A 218 19.84 -3.42 12.67
N THR A 219 18.52 -3.57 12.75
CA THR A 219 17.88 -4.65 13.50
C THR A 219 16.80 -5.38 12.72
N TRP A 220 16.57 -6.64 13.07
CA TRP A 220 15.45 -7.42 12.54
C TRP A 220 14.12 -6.94 13.14
N ALA A 221 13.17 -6.58 12.29
CA ALA A 221 11.83 -6.17 12.69
C ALA A 221 10.75 -6.88 11.87
N PRO A 222 9.54 -7.12 12.43
CA PRO A 222 8.42 -7.68 11.69
C PRO A 222 8.08 -6.85 10.46
N GLY A 223 7.74 -7.54 9.37
CA GLY A 223 7.20 -6.91 8.17
C GLY A 223 5.87 -6.18 8.42
N PRO A 224 5.52 -5.21 7.56
CA PRO A 224 4.24 -4.49 7.62
C PRO A 224 3.03 -5.36 7.28
#